data_AF-A0A531KN11-F1
#
_entry.id   AF-A0A531KN11-F1
#
_cell.length_a   1.000
_cell.length_b   1.000
_cell.length_c   1.000
_cell.angle_alpha   90.00
_cell.angle_beta   90.00
_cell.angle_gamma   90.00
#
_symmetry.space_group_name_H-M   'P 1'
#
loop_
_entity.id
_entity.type
_entity.pdbx_description
1 polymer ?
#
loop_
_entity_poly.entity_id
_entity_poly.type
_entity_poly.pdbx_seq_one_letter_code
_entity_poly.pdbx_strand_id
1 'polypeptide(L)'
;FLWMWPNARISVMGGEQAATVLAVVKREGIERKGGQWSAEEEAKFKKPILMKYEHEGHPLYSSARLWDDGIVDPARTREVLALSLSAALNAGIEETSFGVFRM
;
A
#
# COMPACT_ATOMS: atom_id res chain seq x y z
N PHE A 1 8.04 6.95 14.91
CA PHE A 1 6.62 7.15 14.62
C PHE A 1 6.39 7.08 13.12
N LEU A 2 5.24 6.57 12.68
CA LEU A 2 4.77 6.51 11.30
C LEU A 2 3.26 6.78 11.30
N TRP A 3 2.77 7.71 10.49
CA TRP A 3 1.34 8.04 10.41
C TRP A 3 0.81 7.91 8.99
N MET A 4 -0.51 7.76 8.88
CA MET A 4 -1.21 7.82 7.60
C MET A 4 -2.20 8.97 7.55
N TRP A 5 -2.41 9.53 6.36
CA TRP A 5 -3.56 10.41 6.10
C TRP A 5 -4.81 9.59 5.72
N PRO A 6 -6.03 10.14 5.87
CA PRO A 6 -7.26 9.40 5.56
C PRO A 6 -7.41 9.03 4.07
N ASN A 7 -6.71 9.75 3.19
CA ASN A 7 -6.70 9.50 1.74
C ASN A 7 -5.55 8.62 1.26
N ALA A 8 -4.62 8.25 2.14
CA ALA A 8 -3.49 7.40 1.78
C ALA A 8 -3.96 5.98 1.42
N ARG A 9 -3.12 5.24 0.69
CA ARG A 9 -3.30 3.81 0.42
C ARG A 9 -1.98 3.09 0.61
N ILE A 10 -2.01 1.90 1.19
CA ILE A 10 -0.82 1.05 1.37
C ILE A 10 -1.06 -0.34 0.78
N SER A 11 -0.14 -0.83 -0.04
CA SER A 11 -0.20 -2.17 -0.63
C SER A 11 1.15 -2.50 -1.26
N VAL A 12 1.35 -3.77 -1.62
CA VAL A 12 2.58 -4.21 -2.31
C VAL A 12 2.73 -3.58 -3.71
N MET A 13 1.60 -3.27 -4.36
CA MET A 13 1.50 -2.57 -5.64
C MET A 13 0.10 -1.96 -5.77
N GLY A 14 -0.12 -1.06 -6.73
CA GLY A 14 -1.45 -0.49 -6.95
C GLY A 14 -2.49 -1.56 -7.34
N GLY A 15 -3.74 -1.43 -6.87
CA GLY A 15 -4.80 -2.41 -7.16
C GLY A 15 -5.04 -2.65 -8.65
N GLU A 16 -5.01 -1.58 -9.46
CA GLU A 16 -5.11 -1.67 -10.92
C GLU A 16 -3.94 -2.43 -11.55
N GLN A 17 -2.72 -2.25 -11.02
CA GLN A 17 -1.54 -2.98 -11.48
C GLN A 17 -1.69 -4.47 -11.16
N ALA A 18 -2.08 -4.81 -9.93
CA ALA A 18 -2.31 -6.19 -9.52
C ALA A 18 -3.39 -6.87 -10.36
N ALA A 19 -4.53 -6.22 -10.54
CA ALA A 19 -5.64 -6.74 -11.35
C ALA A 19 -5.23 -6.94 -12.82
N THR A 20 -4.45 -6.02 -13.37
CA THR A 20 -3.96 -6.09 -14.76
C THR A 20 -2.97 -7.23 -14.95
N VAL A 21 -1.95 -7.34 -14.11
CA VAL A 21 -0.94 -8.40 -14.20
C VAL A 21 -1.57 -9.78 -14.04
N LEU A 22 -2.45 -9.95 -13.05
CA LEU A 22 -3.14 -11.24 -12.84
C LEU A 22 -4.07 -11.59 -14.01
N ALA A 23 -4.72 -10.60 -14.63
CA ALA A 23 -5.54 -10.84 -15.82
C ALA A 23 -4.70 -11.25 -17.03
N VAL A 24 -3.53 -10.62 -17.26
CA VAL A 24 -2.62 -11.01 -18.35
C VAL A 24 -2.20 -12.47 -18.20
N VAL A 25 -1.75 -12.87 -17.02
CA VAL A 25 -1.35 -14.26 -16.74
C VAL A 25 -2.53 -15.23 -16.95
N LYS A 26 -3.75 -14.86 -16.54
CA LYS A 26 -4.95 -15.68 -16.74
C LYS A 26 -5.29 -15.84 -18.23
N ARG A 27 -5.24 -14.74 -18.99
CA ARG A 27 -5.52 -14.70 -20.44
C ARG A 27 -4.56 -15.62 -21.18
N GLU A 28 -3.26 -15.45 -20.98
CA GLU A 28 -2.23 -16.29 -21.60
C GLU A 28 -2.43 -17.78 -21.28
N GLY A 29 -2.86 -18.10 -20.04
CA GLY A 29 -3.17 -19.46 -19.63
C GLY A 29 -4.39 -20.07 -20.33
N ILE A 30 -5.41 -19.26 -20.66
CA ILE A 30 -6.62 -19.69 -21.39
C ILE A 30 -6.30 -19.86 -22.88
N GLU A 31 -5.64 -18.88 -23.48
CA GLU A 31 -5.30 -18.87 -24.91
C GLU A 31 -4.33 -20.01 -25.25
N ARG A 32 -3.38 -20.34 -24.36
CA ARG A 32 -2.51 -21.51 -24.51
C ARG A 32 -3.27 -22.84 -24.57
N LYS A 33 -4.47 -22.92 -24.00
CA LYS A 33 -5.34 -24.10 -24.04
C LYS A 33 -6.35 -24.07 -25.20
N GLY A 34 -6.25 -23.08 -26.10
CA GLY A 34 -7.16 -22.89 -27.23
C GLY A 34 -8.51 -22.27 -26.85
N GLY A 35 -8.66 -21.77 -25.62
CA GLY A 35 -9.87 -21.07 -25.19
C GLY A 35 -9.86 -19.59 -25.58
N GLN A 36 -11.01 -18.93 -25.44
CA GLN A 36 -11.12 -17.47 -25.54
C GLN A 36 -11.62 -16.90 -24.21
N TRP A 37 -11.24 -15.65 -23.94
CA TRP A 37 -11.64 -14.96 -22.72
C TRP A 37 -12.17 -13.57 -23.06
N SER A 38 -13.45 -13.37 -22.81
CA SER A 38 -14.14 -12.13 -23.16
C SER A 38 -13.75 -10.98 -22.22
N ALA A 39 -13.92 -9.75 -22.70
CA ALA A 39 -13.70 -8.56 -21.89
C ALA A 39 -14.60 -8.51 -20.65
N GLU A 40 -15.82 -9.07 -20.73
CA GLU A 40 -16.75 -9.14 -19.60
C GLU A 40 -16.27 -10.12 -18.52
N GLU A 41 -15.77 -11.30 -18.92
CA GLU A 41 -15.19 -12.25 -17.96
C GLU A 41 -13.89 -11.72 -17.34
N GLU A 42 -13.07 -10.99 -18.11
CA GLU A 42 -11.90 -10.29 -17.57
C GLU A 42 -12.29 -9.23 -16.54
N ALA A 43 -13.29 -8.40 -16.84
CA ALA A 43 -13.79 -7.40 -15.90
C ALA A 43 -14.34 -8.05 -14.61
N LYS A 44 -15.09 -9.15 -14.74
CA LYS A 44 -15.59 -9.93 -13.60
C LYS A 44 -14.44 -10.52 -12.76
N PHE A 45 -13.35 -10.93 -13.40
CA PHE A 45 -12.16 -11.44 -12.72
C PHE A 45 -11.36 -10.33 -12.00
N LYS A 46 -11.20 -9.17 -12.63
CA LYS A 46 -10.49 -8.01 -12.05
C LYS A 46 -11.24 -7.41 -10.86
N LYS A 47 -12.57 -7.35 -10.92
CA LYS A 47 -13.42 -6.71 -9.89
C LYS A 47 -13.12 -7.15 -8.44
N PRO A 48 -13.09 -8.45 -8.08
CA PRO A 48 -12.77 -8.87 -6.71
C PRO A 48 -11.35 -8.51 -6.29
N ILE A 49 -10.38 -8.47 -7.21
CA ILE A 49 -9.00 -8.07 -6.92
C ILE A 49 -8.96 -6.58 -6.58
N LEU A 50 -9.60 -5.74 -7.39
CA LEU A 50 -9.70 -4.30 -7.14
C LEU A 50 -10.36 -4.01 -5.79
N MET A 51 -11.48 -4.68 -5.49
CA MET A 51 -12.16 -4.52 -4.20
C MET A 51 -11.29 -4.97 -3.02
N LYS A 52 -10.54 -6.06 -3.18
CA LYS A 52 -9.61 -6.52 -2.14
C LYS A 52 -8.54 -5.48 -1.86
N TYR A 53 -7.90 -4.94 -2.89
CA TYR A 53 -6.86 -3.92 -2.72
C TYR A 53 -7.40 -2.61 -2.14
N GLU A 54 -8.61 -2.20 -2.53
CA GLU A 54 -9.24 -1.02 -1.94
C GLU A 54 -9.58 -1.23 -0.47
N HIS A 55 -10.07 -2.41 -0.10
CA HIS A 55 -10.38 -2.74 1.28
C HIS A 55 -9.12 -2.86 2.16
N GLU A 56 -8.16 -3.66 1.73
CA GLU A 56 -6.94 -3.96 2.50
C GLU A 56 -5.92 -2.82 2.47
N GLY A 57 -6.01 -1.94 1.48
CA GLY A 57 -5.14 -0.76 1.37
C GLY A 57 -5.69 0.50 2.03
N HIS A 58 -6.93 0.48 2.53
CA HIS A 58 -7.53 1.61 3.22
C HIS A 58 -6.79 1.92 4.54
N PRO A 59 -6.59 3.20 4.93
CA PRO A 59 -5.88 3.55 6.18
C PRO A 59 -6.47 2.89 7.42
N LEU A 60 -7.80 2.75 7.51
CA LEU A 60 -8.45 2.01 8.59
C LEU A 60 -8.02 0.54 8.68
N TYR A 61 -7.76 -0.11 7.55
CA TYR A 61 -7.28 -1.50 7.54
C TYR A 61 -5.85 -1.59 8.09
N SER A 62 -5.02 -0.61 7.72
CA SER A 62 -3.63 -0.45 8.17
C SER A 62 -3.52 -0.15 9.66
N SER A 63 -4.17 0.90 10.15
CA SER A 63 -4.09 1.32 11.56
C SER A 63 -4.74 0.29 12.49
N ALA A 64 -5.77 -0.44 12.05
CA ALA A 64 -6.34 -1.55 12.83
C ALA A 64 -5.35 -2.70 13.08
N ARG A 65 -4.23 -2.73 12.35
CA ARG A 65 -3.17 -3.75 12.43
C ARG A 65 -1.83 -3.17 12.88
N LEU A 66 -1.79 -1.90 13.31
CA LEU A 66 -0.59 -1.21 13.77
C LEU A 66 0.54 -1.21 12.74
N TRP A 67 0.22 -1.18 11.44
CA TRP A 67 1.23 -0.91 10.41
C TRP A 67 1.68 0.56 10.43
N ASP A 68 0.87 1.42 11.06
CA ASP A 68 1.11 2.81 11.38
C ASP A 68 0.64 3.10 12.81
N ASP A 69 1.15 4.19 13.40
CA ASP A 69 0.80 4.68 14.74
C ASP A 69 -0.52 5.47 14.76
N GLY A 70 -1.21 5.58 13.62
CA GLY A 70 -2.54 6.17 13.53
C GLY A 70 -2.79 7.01 12.27
N ILE A 71 -4.08 7.24 12.04
CA ILE A 71 -4.58 8.14 11.00
C ILE A 71 -4.65 9.57 11.57
N VAL A 72 -4.03 10.52 10.88
CA VAL A 72 -4.00 11.93 11.30
C VAL A 72 -4.73 12.82 10.31
N ASP A 73 -5.44 13.83 10.81
CA ASP A 73 -5.97 14.91 9.99
C ASP A 73 -4.80 15.61 9.27
N PRO A 74 -4.82 15.72 7.92
CA PRO A 74 -3.77 16.40 7.17
C PRO A 74 -3.46 17.81 7.69
N ALA A 75 -4.47 18.56 8.16
CA ALA A 75 -4.29 19.90 8.72
C ALA A 75 -3.48 19.90 10.04
N ARG A 76 -3.44 18.78 10.76
CA ARG A 76 -2.73 18.63 12.04
C ARG A 76 -1.33 18.01 11.90
N THR A 77 -0.88 17.70 10.68
CA THR A 77 0.43 17.09 10.43
C THR A 77 1.57 17.83 11.13
N ARG A 78 1.57 19.18 11.09
CA ARG A 78 2.60 20.00 11.75
C ARG A 78 2.64 19.79 13.27
N GLU A 79 1.48 19.75 13.91
CA GLU A 79 1.35 19.59 15.36
C GLU A 79 1.84 18.21 15.80
N VAL A 80 1.39 17.16 15.09
CA VAL A 80 1.80 15.77 15.35
C VAL A 80 3.32 15.62 15.22
N LEU A 81 3.91 16.13 14.13
CA LEU A 81 5.36 16.09 13.93
C LEU A 81 6.12 16.84 15.02
N ALA A 82 5.65 18.02 15.43
CA ALA A 82 6.29 18.80 16.48
C ALA A 82 6.32 18.06 17.82
N LEU A 83 5.21 17.43 18.21
CA LEU A 83 5.12 16.63 19.44
C LEU A 83 6.02 15.39 19.37
N SER A 84 6.04 14.71 18.24
CA SER A 84 6.87 13.51 18.05
C SER A 84 8.36 13.80 18.05
N LEU A 85 8.78 14.90 17.45
CA LEU A 85 10.17 15.37 17.53
C LEU A 85 10.54 15.72 18.97
N SER A 86 9.68 16.46 19.67
CA SER A 86 9.87 16.78 21.09
C SER A 86 10.02 15.51 21.94
N ALA A 87 9.19 14.50 21.70
CA ALA A 87 9.29 13.21 22.39
C ALA A 87 10.61 12.47 22.06
N ALA A 88 11.01 12.43 20.79
CA ALA A 88 12.22 11.73 20.34
C ALA A 88 13.52 12.33 20.92
N LEU A 89 13.56 13.64 21.18
CA LEU A 89 14.71 14.35 21.75
C LEU A 89 15.02 14.00 23.22
N ASN A 90 14.22 13.14 23.86
CA ASN A 90 14.56 12.59 25.18
C ASN A 90 15.63 11.48 25.10
N ALA A 91 15.95 10.98 23.90
CA ALA A 91 17.07 10.08 23.63
C ALA A 91 18.23 10.85 23.00
N GLY A 92 19.46 10.40 23.21
CA GLY A 92 20.64 10.94 22.53
C GLY A 92 20.62 10.68 21.03
N ILE A 93 21.18 11.61 20.25
CA ILE A 93 21.34 11.43 18.80
C ILE A 93 22.58 10.56 18.55
N GLU A 94 22.40 9.41 17.88
CA GLU A 94 23.48 8.45 17.59
C GLU A 94 24.24 8.80 16.30
N GLU A 95 25.49 8.34 16.19
CA GLU A 95 26.26 8.41 14.94
C GLU A 95 25.79 7.33 13.94
N THR A 96 25.63 7.71 12.68
CA THR A 96 25.19 6.78 11.62
C THR A 96 26.37 6.09 10.95
N SER A 97 26.38 4.76 10.95
CA SER A 97 27.28 3.93 10.13
C SER A 97 26.50 3.25 9.01
N PHE A 98 26.89 3.50 7.76
CA PHE A 98 26.23 2.90 6.59
C PHE A 98 26.81 1.53 6.23
N GLY A 99 25.98 0.69 5.61
CA GLY A 99 26.42 -0.54 4.95
C GLY A 99 27.12 -0.29 3.61
N VAL A 100 27.33 -1.36 2.84
CA VAL A 100 27.96 -1.26 1.52
C VAL A 100 27.03 -0.61 0.51
N PHE A 101 27.53 0.43 -0.18
CA PHE A 101 26.86 1.01 -1.33
C PHE A 101 27.26 0.26 -2.62
N ARG A 102 26.26 -0.14 -3.42
CA ARG A 102 26.49 -0.65 -4.77
C ARG A 102 26.72 0.54 -5.71
N MET A 103 27.95 0.70 -6.20
CA MET A 103 28.35 1.72 -7.19
C MET A 103 27.98 1.30 -8.60
#